data_AF-A0A833JR29-F1
#
_entry.id   AF-A0A833JR29-F1
#
_cell.length_a   1.000
_cell.length_b   1.000
_cell.length_c   1.000
_cell.angle_alpha   90.00
_cell.angle_beta   90.00
_cell.angle_gamma   90.00
#
_symmetry.space_group_name_H-M   'P 1'
#
loop_
_entity.id
_entity.type
_entity.pdbx_description
1 polymer ?
#
loop_
_entity_poly.entity_id
_entity_poly.type
_entity_poly.pdbx_seq_one_letter_code
_entity_poly.pdbx_strand_id
1 'polypeptide(L)'
;MNKKLLIASAAVALFAAGSAQAAVIQLTGVSGIWTATNPVSPAVSGGGTNEIRWGTPAIFGGQQSGYRFDGSAPPAVNVNENVDFNLGTFTHYNWPIFEPSLNTAQLTVETNLTIDGMAETIYSVFEFEHWETPNAGPCPNNSIPGLNANGCGDRVTFALNVGASDSFLIDGVNYFVDISGFFYNGALASEFWTKEQNDNAATLKGVITSRPVSVPEPSTLALLGLGLLGFGVRKRMAKAA
;
A
#
# COMPACT_ATOMS: atom_id res chain seq x y z
N MET A 1 65.74 -40.75 14.63
CA MET A 1 64.68 -40.79 15.65
C MET A 1 63.66 -39.69 15.37
N ASN A 2 62.60 -40.08 14.68
CA ASN A 2 61.25 -39.50 14.48
C ASN A 2 61.03 -37.98 14.63
N LYS A 3 60.97 -37.26 13.50
CA LYS A 3 60.19 -36.01 13.40
C LYS A 3 58.76 -36.37 12.97
N LYS A 4 57.82 -36.25 13.91
CA LYS A 4 56.37 -36.43 13.68
C LYS A 4 55.88 -35.34 12.73
N LEU A 5 55.30 -35.74 11.60
CA LEU A 5 54.61 -34.89 10.66
C LEU A 5 53.22 -34.59 11.23
N LEU A 6 52.98 -33.36 11.68
CA LEU A 6 51.66 -32.87 12.07
C LEU A 6 50.87 -32.58 10.78
N ILE A 7 49.89 -33.43 10.47
CA ILE A 7 48.90 -33.19 9.43
C ILE A 7 47.83 -32.27 10.05
N ALA A 8 47.80 -31.01 9.65
CA ALA A 8 46.73 -30.08 10.01
C ALA A 8 45.48 -30.43 9.20
N SER A 9 44.47 -30.98 9.87
CA SER A 9 43.15 -31.24 9.32
C SER A 9 42.43 -29.90 9.12
N ALA A 10 42.27 -29.46 7.87
CA ALA A 10 41.41 -28.33 7.56
C ALA A 10 39.95 -28.82 7.54
N ALA A 11 39.17 -28.44 8.57
CA ALA A 11 37.74 -28.65 8.59
C ALA A 11 37.09 -27.71 7.55
N VAL A 12 36.49 -28.28 6.51
CA VAL A 12 35.65 -27.55 5.56
C VAL A 12 34.28 -27.40 6.19
N ALA A 13 33.94 -26.19 6.63
CA ALA A 13 32.58 -25.85 6.99
C ALA A 13 31.77 -25.71 5.69
N LEU A 14 30.91 -26.70 5.40
CA LEU A 14 29.88 -26.55 4.36
C LEU A 14 28.86 -25.53 4.88
N PHE A 15 28.85 -24.33 4.30
CA PHE A 15 27.71 -23.44 4.43
C PHE A 15 26.54 -24.09 3.67
N ALA A 16 25.54 -24.56 4.41
CA ALA A 16 24.29 -24.99 3.83
C ALA A 16 23.62 -23.77 3.20
N ALA A 17 23.48 -23.76 1.87
CA ALA A 17 22.63 -22.81 1.18
C ALA A 17 21.18 -23.10 1.62
N GLY A 18 20.62 -22.28 2.48
CA GLY A 18 19.20 -22.35 2.81
C GLY A 18 18.38 -22.13 1.54
N SER A 19 17.41 -23.00 1.28
CA SER A 19 16.41 -22.77 0.25
C SER A 19 15.62 -21.51 0.62
N ALA A 20 15.66 -20.47 -0.23
CA ALA A 20 14.80 -19.31 -0.05
C ALA A 20 13.34 -19.74 -0.29
N GLN A 21 12.55 -19.76 0.78
CA GLN A 21 11.10 -19.93 0.69
C GLN A 21 10.48 -18.53 0.53
N ALA A 22 9.44 -18.40 -0.30
CA ALA A 22 8.71 -17.15 -0.43
C ALA A 22 8.03 -16.83 0.92
N ALA A 23 8.10 -15.58 1.34
CA ALA A 23 7.53 -15.15 2.61
C ALA A 23 6.00 -15.25 2.61
N VAL A 24 5.44 -15.58 3.77
CA VAL A 24 4.00 -15.52 3.99
C VAL A 24 3.63 -14.09 4.37
N ILE A 25 2.90 -13.41 3.48
CA ILE A 25 2.42 -12.05 3.71
C ILE A 25 0.92 -12.08 3.97
N GLN A 26 0.49 -11.46 5.07
CA GLN A 26 -0.93 -11.33 5.41
C GLN A 26 -1.28 -9.88 5.70
N LEU A 27 -2.37 -9.41 5.11
CA LEU A 27 -3.07 -8.19 5.51
C LEU A 27 -3.95 -8.51 6.71
N THR A 28 -3.60 -7.99 7.88
CA THR A 28 -4.26 -8.37 9.14
C THR A 28 -5.26 -7.32 9.63
N GLY A 29 -5.09 -6.06 9.21
CA GLY A 29 -6.05 -4.99 9.50
C GLY A 29 -5.87 -3.80 8.58
N VAL A 30 -6.98 -3.16 8.22
CA VAL A 30 -6.97 -1.85 7.57
C VAL A 30 -8.02 -0.99 8.25
N SER A 31 -7.63 0.22 8.63
CA SER A 31 -8.58 1.21 9.14
C SER A 31 -8.30 2.56 8.51
N GLY A 32 -9.36 3.35 8.32
CA GLY A 32 -9.24 4.71 7.81
C GLY A 32 -10.02 5.67 8.70
N ILE A 33 -9.43 6.82 8.98
CA ILE A 33 -10.05 7.88 9.77
C ILE A 33 -9.95 9.24 9.06
N TRP A 34 -11.03 10.00 9.09
CA TRP A 34 -11.06 11.36 8.56
C TRP A 34 -10.48 12.33 9.59
N THR A 35 -9.24 12.78 9.37
CA THR A 35 -8.43 13.52 10.34
C THR A 35 -8.60 15.04 10.24
N ALA A 36 -8.94 15.56 9.06
CA ALA A 36 -9.19 16.98 8.83
C ALA A 36 -10.31 17.19 7.81
N THR A 37 -11.06 18.28 7.97
CA THR A 37 -12.15 18.68 7.06
C THR A 37 -12.17 20.20 6.94
N ASN A 38 -12.59 20.70 5.78
CA ASN A 38 -12.92 22.10 5.59
C ASN A 38 -14.28 22.19 4.88
N PRO A 39 -15.31 22.80 5.49
CA PRO A 39 -15.29 23.38 6.83
C PRO A 39 -15.08 22.33 7.94
N VAL A 40 -14.62 22.76 9.11
CA VAL A 40 -14.46 21.89 10.29
C VAL A 40 -15.80 21.69 11.02
N SER A 41 -15.81 20.82 12.03
CA SER A 41 -16.93 20.68 12.97
C SER A 41 -17.37 22.04 13.57
N PRO A 42 -18.69 22.28 13.72
CA PRO A 42 -19.80 21.33 13.57
C PRO A 42 -20.40 21.26 12.15
N ALA A 43 -19.86 21.99 11.17
CA ALA A 43 -20.38 21.99 9.80
C ALA A 43 -20.24 20.61 9.13
N VAL A 44 -19.17 19.91 9.44
CA VAL A 44 -18.95 18.51 9.08
C VAL A 44 -18.90 17.68 10.37
N SER A 45 -19.66 16.59 10.40
CA SER A 45 -19.73 15.67 11.54
C SER A 45 -18.93 14.39 11.26
N GLY A 46 -18.58 13.63 12.29
CA GLY A 46 -17.90 12.33 12.16
C GLY A 46 -16.36 12.39 12.05
N GLY A 47 -15.76 13.58 12.17
CA GLY A 47 -14.30 13.71 12.20
C GLY A 47 -13.66 12.82 13.28
N GLY A 48 -12.53 12.19 12.94
CA GLY A 48 -11.87 11.18 13.77
C GLY A 48 -12.47 9.77 13.66
N THR A 49 -13.47 9.56 12.80
CA THR A 49 -14.06 8.25 12.52
C THR A 49 -13.87 7.87 11.05
N ASN A 50 -14.37 6.70 10.65
CA ASN A 50 -14.29 6.23 9.27
C ASN A 50 -15.36 6.85 8.35
N GLU A 51 -16.26 7.68 8.88
CA GLU A 51 -17.35 8.30 8.13
C GLU A 51 -17.51 9.78 8.52
N ILE A 52 -17.68 10.65 7.53
CA ILE A 52 -18.03 12.06 7.72
C ILE A 52 -19.28 12.42 6.94
N ARG A 53 -20.10 13.32 7.49
CA ARG A 53 -21.37 13.78 6.91
C ARG A 53 -21.48 15.31 6.97
N TRP A 54 -22.05 15.92 5.93
CA TRP A 54 -22.22 17.37 5.81
C TRP A 54 -23.53 17.77 5.14
N GLY A 55 -23.81 19.06 5.15
CA GLY A 55 -25.00 19.63 4.52
C GLY A 55 -26.29 19.46 5.33
N THR A 56 -27.28 20.28 5.00
CA THR A 56 -28.66 20.10 5.48
C THR A 56 -29.45 19.42 4.37
N PRO A 57 -30.09 18.25 4.58
CA PRO A 57 -30.85 17.59 3.51
C PRO A 57 -31.88 18.52 2.88
N ALA A 58 -31.87 18.63 1.55
CA ALA A 58 -32.78 19.52 0.81
C ALA A 58 -34.21 18.98 0.73
N ILE A 59 -34.39 17.69 1.02
CA ILE A 59 -35.67 16.99 1.02
C ILE A 59 -36.01 16.62 2.46
N PHE A 60 -37.27 16.83 2.87
CA PHE A 60 -37.73 16.40 4.19
C PHE A 60 -37.60 14.88 4.35
N GLY A 61 -36.88 14.44 5.38
CA GLY A 61 -36.52 13.02 5.57
C GLY A 61 -35.40 12.52 4.64
N GLY A 62 -34.74 13.42 3.90
CA GLY A 62 -33.56 13.12 3.09
C GLY A 62 -32.30 12.87 3.92
N GLN A 63 -31.19 12.63 3.22
CA GLN A 63 -29.90 12.30 3.82
C GLN A 63 -28.87 13.40 3.57
N GLN A 64 -27.84 13.41 4.42
CA GLN A 64 -26.66 14.23 4.23
C GLN A 64 -25.72 13.60 3.20
N SER A 65 -25.04 14.43 2.42
CA SER A 65 -23.87 14.00 1.65
C SER A 65 -22.75 13.56 2.60
N GLY A 66 -21.83 12.72 2.12
CA GLY A 66 -20.82 12.16 2.99
C GLY A 66 -19.75 11.33 2.33
N TYR A 67 -18.73 11.03 3.12
CA TYR A 67 -17.67 10.10 2.79
C TYR A 67 -17.56 9.01 3.83
N ARG A 68 -17.25 7.79 3.37
CA ARG A 68 -16.92 6.66 4.25
C ARG A 68 -15.76 5.87 3.68
N PHE A 69 -14.91 5.37 4.58
CA PHE A 69 -13.89 4.39 4.25
C PHE A 69 -14.10 3.12 5.07
N ASP A 70 -14.23 1.98 4.40
CA ASP A 70 -14.30 0.67 5.05
C ASP A 70 -13.05 -0.13 4.70
N GLY A 71 -12.26 -0.49 5.72
CA GLY A 71 -11.09 -1.34 5.55
C GLY A 71 -11.45 -2.77 5.13
N SER A 72 -10.57 -3.40 4.37
CA SER A 72 -10.77 -4.76 3.83
C SER A 72 -10.44 -5.90 4.80
N ALA A 73 -9.76 -5.60 5.90
CA ALA A 73 -9.39 -6.54 6.95
C ALA A 73 -9.64 -5.88 8.32
N PRO A 74 -10.04 -6.64 9.36
CA PRO A 74 -10.20 -8.10 9.43
C PRO A 74 -11.43 -8.66 8.68
N PRO A 75 -11.47 -9.98 8.39
CA PRO A 75 -10.49 -11.02 8.72
C PRO A 75 -9.19 -10.89 7.92
N ALA A 76 -8.12 -11.55 8.38
CA ALA A 76 -6.83 -11.49 7.70
C ALA A 76 -6.88 -12.16 6.32
N VAL A 77 -6.17 -11.60 5.35
CA VAL A 77 -6.12 -12.07 3.96
C VAL A 77 -4.68 -12.27 3.52
N ASN A 78 -4.38 -13.39 2.85
CA ASN A 78 -3.06 -13.61 2.25
C ASN A 78 -2.86 -12.68 1.05
N VAL A 79 -1.69 -12.05 0.98
CA VAL A 79 -1.29 -11.17 -0.12
C VAL A 79 -0.18 -11.86 -0.91
N ASN A 80 -0.26 -11.77 -2.23
CA ASN A 80 0.81 -12.23 -3.11
C ASN A 80 1.64 -11.04 -3.56
N GLU A 81 2.97 -11.22 -3.61
CA GLU A 81 3.85 -10.21 -4.18
C GLU A 81 3.56 -9.97 -5.66
N ASN A 82 3.83 -8.75 -6.13
CA ASN A 82 3.63 -8.29 -7.51
C ASN A 82 2.16 -8.39 -7.99
N VAL A 83 1.21 -8.51 -7.07
CA VAL A 83 -0.23 -8.52 -7.34
C VAL A 83 -0.89 -7.46 -6.48
N ASP A 84 -1.75 -6.65 -7.10
CA ASP A 84 -2.55 -5.68 -6.38
C ASP A 84 -3.46 -6.38 -5.37
N PHE A 85 -3.51 -5.87 -4.15
CA PHE A 85 -4.47 -6.27 -3.14
C PHE A 85 -5.31 -5.07 -2.71
N ASN A 86 -6.54 -5.35 -2.31
CA ASN A 86 -7.47 -4.33 -1.85
C ASN A 86 -7.15 -3.97 -0.39
N LEU A 87 -7.10 -2.68 -0.11
CA LEU A 87 -6.92 -2.14 1.24
C LEU A 87 -8.25 -1.72 1.85
N GLY A 88 -9.14 -1.15 1.05
CA GLY A 88 -10.46 -0.76 1.51
C GLY A 88 -11.30 -0.13 0.42
N THR A 89 -12.52 0.24 0.78
CA THR A 89 -13.49 0.89 -0.11
C THR A 89 -13.76 2.30 0.39
N PHE A 90 -13.52 3.29 -0.46
CA PHE A 90 -14.02 4.64 -0.28
C PHE A 90 -15.40 4.74 -0.92
N THR A 91 -16.38 5.26 -0.19
CA THR A 91 -17.75 5.50 -0.67
C THR A 91 -18.06 6.99 -0.54
N HIS A 92 -18.51 7.58 -1.65
CA HIS A 92 -19.09 8.91 -1.69
C HIS A 92 -20.60 8.79 -1.78
N TYR A 93 -21.30 9.36 -0.80
CA TYR A 93 -22.74 9.48 -0.75
C TYR A 93 -23.12 10.86 -1.25
N ASN A 94 -23.73 10.93 -2.43
CA ASN A 94 -24.16 12.19 -3.02
C ASN A 94 -25.67 12.36 -2.87
N TRP A 95 -26.07 13.29 -2.00
CA TRP A 95 -27.47 13.59 -1.71
C TRP A 95 -27.76 15.08 -1.87
N PRO A 96 -28.97 15.47 -2.32
CA PRO A 96 -29.32 16.87 -2.42
C PRO A 96 -29.29 17.55 -1.05
N ILE A 97 -28.38 18.51 -0.87
CA ILE A 97 -28.25 19.29 0.36
C ILE A 97 -28.34 20.80 0.10
N PHE A 98 -28.65 21.54 1.16
CA PHE A 98 -28.25 22.93 1.33
C PHE A 98 -26.91 22.98 2.08
N GLU A 99 -26.27 24.15 2.03
CA GLU A 99 -25.04 24.45 2.78
C GLU A 99 -25.10 23.99 4.26
N PRO A 100 -23.95 23.65 4.87
CA PRO A 100 -22.59 23.75 4.30
C PRO A 100 -22.19 22.56 3.41
N SER A 101 -21.53 22.84 2.29
CA SER A 101 -20.80 21.85 1.48
C SER A 101 -19.40 21.59 2.04
N LEU A 102 -18.89 20.37 1.85
CA LEU A 102 -17.47 20.06 2.02
C LEU A 102 -16.65 20.76 0.91
N ASN A 103 -15.45 21.23 1.24
CA ASN A 103 -14.45 21.72 0.29
C ASN A 103 -13.26 20.76 0.22
N THR A 104 -12.72 20.38 1.37
CA THR A 104 -11.61 19.42 1.46
C THR A 104 -11.74 18.50 2.66
N ALA A 105 -11.12 17.32 2.58
CA ALA A 105 -10.99 16.39 3.69
C ALA A 105 -9.67 15.62 3.61
N GLN A 106 -9.16 15.17 4.76
CA GLN A 106 -7.98 14.33 4.86
C GLN A 106 -8.38 12.97 5.44
N LEU A 107 -7.96 11.89 4.78
CA LEU A 107 -8.11 10.50 5.24
C LEU A 107 -6.73 9.95 5.59
N THR A 108 -6.55 9.48 6.82
CA THR A 108 -5.39 8.68 7.22
C THR A 108 -5.79 7.21 7.23
N VAL A 109 -5.10 6.39 6.46
CA VAL A 109 -5.28 4.94 6.40
C VAL A 109 -4.10 4.24 7.07
N GLU A 110 -4.41 3.47 8.11
CA GLU A 110 -3.49 2.57 8.80
C GLU A 110 -3.64 1.16 8.21
N THR A 111 -2.52 0.58 7.76
CA THR A 111 -2.43 -0.75 7.19
C THR A 111 -1.53 -1.62 8.04
N ASN A 112 -2.07 -2.71 8.58
CA ASN A 112 -1.37 -3.68 9.40
C ASN A 112 -1.12 -4.95 8.59
N LEU A 113 0.15 -5.37 8.55
CA LEU A 113 0.65 -6.53 7.81
C LEU A 113 1.37 -7.48 8.76
N THR A 114 1.46 -8.75 8.36
CA THR A 114 2.47 -9.68 8.89
C THR A 114 3.26 -10.25 7.73
N ILE A 115 4.59 -10.18 7.78
CA ILE A 115 5.50 -10.76 6.80
C ILE A 115 6.36 -11.79 7.55
N ASP A 116 6.20 -13.08 7.22
CA ASP A 116 6.82 -14.21 7.95
C ASP A 116 6.58 -14.16 9.47
N GLY A 117 5.40 -13.69 9.87
CA GLY A 117 4.99 -13.57 11.26
C GLY A 117 5.51 -12.32 11.98
N MET A 118 6.32 -11.49 11.34
CA MET A 118 6.73 -10.17 11.84
C MET A 118 5.64 -9.15 11.52
N ALA A 119 5.14 -8.44 12.53
CA ALA A 119 4.09 -7.44 12.37
C ALA A 119 4.67 -6.09 11.93
N GLU A 120 4.06 -5.49 10.91
CA GLU A 120 4.45 -4.19 10.36
C GLU A 120 3.22 -3.29 10.16
N THR A 121 3.39 -1.99 10.30
CA THR A 121 2.32 -0.99 10.18
C THR A 121 2.75 0.15 9.27
N ILE A 122 1.88 0.52 8.33
CA ILE A 122 2.09 1.64 7.39
C ILE A 122 0.95 2.64 7.55
N TYR A 123 1.29 3.92 7.44
CA TYR A 123 0.32 5.01 7.38
C TYR A 123 0.38 5.70 6.03
N SER A 124 -0.78 5.86 5.40
CA SER A 124 -0.94 6.64 4.16
C SER A 124 -1.95 7.76 4.39
N VAL A 125 -1.68 8.94 3.85
CA VAL A 125 -2.53 10.12 4.02
C VAL A 125 -3.02 10.58 2.65
N PHE A 126 -4.32 10.77 2.52
CA PHE A 126 -4.96 11.23 1.29
C PHE A 126 -5.65 12.56 1.54
N GLU A 127 -5.40 13.55 0.68
CA GLU A 127 -6.17 14.78 0.62
C GLU A 127 -7.24 14.63 -0.44
N PHE A 128 -8.44 15.06 -0.11
CA PHE A 128 -9.59 15.09 -0.99
C PHE A 128 -10.00 16.53 -1.23
N GLU A 129 -10.29 16.88 -2.48
CA GLU A 129 -11.08 18.08 -2.79
C GLU A 129 -12.48 17.64 -3.23
N HIS A 130 -13.47 18.34 -2.73
CA HIS A 130 -14.88 18.09 -3.03
C HIS A 130 -15.47 19.24 -3.80
N TRP A 131 -16.29 18.92 -4.80
CA TRP A 131 -17.13 19.87 -5.48
C TRP A 131 -18.58 19.39 -5.47
N GLU A 132 -19.35 19.95 -4.54
CA GLU A 132 -20.81 19.85 -4.54
C GLU A 132 -21.36 20.80 -5.59
N THR A 133 -21.96 20.23 -6.64
CA THR A 133 -22.37 20.98 -7.81
C THR A 133 -23.75 21.58 -7.61
N PRO A 134 -24.04 22.76 -8.20
CA PRO A 134 -25.38 23.31 -8.13
C PRO A 134 -26.37 22.39 -8.86
N ASN A 135 -27.36 21.87 -8.14
CA ASN A 135 -28.42 21.02 -8.67
C ASN A 135 -29.43 21.72 -9.61
N ALA A 136 -29.11 22.94 -10.05
CA ALA A 136 -29.88 23.72 -11.00
C ALA A 136 -28.94 24.43 -12.00
N GLY A 137 -29.23 24.30 -13.30
CA GLY A 137 -28.46 24.92 -14.38
C GLY A 137 -27.86 23.90 -15.35
N PRO A 138 -26.97 24.33 -16.28
CA PRO A 138 -26.23 23.39 -17.11
C PRO A 138 -25.27 22.59 -16.22
N CYS A 139 -25.55 21.30 -16.03
CA CYS A 139 -24.70 20.43 -15.24
C CYS A 139 -23.33 20.22 -15.92
N PRO A 140 -22.25 20.09 -15.13
CA PRO A 140 -20.94 19.74 -15.64
C PRO A 140 -20.89 18.28 -16.13
N ASN A 141 -19.83 17.95 -16.86
CA ASN A 141 -19.46 16.57 -17.22
C ASN A 141 -20.55 15.73 -17.93
N ASN A 142 -21.25 16.33 -18.91
CA ASN A 142 -22.28 15.66 -19.70
C ASN A 142 -21.78 14.52 -20.61
N SER A 143 -20.47 14.25 -20.65
CA SER A 143 -19.89 13.11 -21.36
C SER A 143 -20.13 11.77 -20.64
N ILE A 144 -20.43 11.77 -19.34
CA ILE A 144 -20.76 10.57 -18.58
C ILE A 144 -22.26 10.29 -18.70
N PRO A 145 -22.69 9.20 -19.38
CA PRO A 145 -24.10 8.90 -19.57
C PRO A 145 -24.83 8.73 -18.23
N GLY A 146 -25.95 9.44 -18.07
CA GLY A 146 -26.81 9.31 -16.89
C GLY A 146 -26.31 9.97 -15.61
N LEU A 147 -25.10 10.56 -15.60
CA LEU A 147 -24.53 11.24 -14.43
C LEU A 147 -25.49 12.30 -13.87
N ASN A 148 -26.06 13.11 -14.77
CA ASN A 148 -26.87 14.27 -14.40
C ASN A 148 -28.39 13.99 -14.39
N ALA A 149 -28.80 12.72 -14.33
CA ALA A 149 -30.21 12.35 -14.50
C ALA A 149 -31.12 12.70 -13.29
N ASN A 150 -30.54 13.00 -12.12
CA ASN A 150 -31.26 13.29 -10.87
C ASN A 150 -30.93 14.67 -10.26
N GLY A 151 -30.28 15.55 -11.05
CA GLY A 151 -29.53 16.70 -10.57
C GLY A 151 -28.09 16.62 -11.08
N CYS A 152 -27.25 17.60 -10.78
CA CYS A 152 -25.88 17.64 -11.30
C CYS A 152 -24.98 16.74 -10.44
N GLY A 153 -24.25 15.82 -11.06
CA GLY A 153 -23.38 14.93 -10.30
C GLY A 153 -22.20 15.66 -9.67
N ASP A 154 -21.76 15.19 -8.52
CA ASP A 154 -20.68 15.79 -7.73
C ASP A 154 -19.34 15.13 -8.00
N ARG A 155 -18.28 15.89 -7.80
CA ARG A 155 -16.91 15.44 -8.08
C ARG A 155 -16.08 15.37 -6.81
N VAL A 156 -15.35 14.26 -6.72
CA VAL A 156 -14.27 14.07 -5.76
C VAL A 156 -12.94 13.97 -6.50
N THR A 157 -11.94 14.73 -6.09
CA THR A 157 -10.54 14.52 -6.47
C THR A 157 -9.76 14.07 -5.24
N PHE A 158 -8.65 13.37 -5.44
CA PHE A 158 -7.79 13.00 -4.33
C PHE A 158 -6.32 12.93 -4.74
N ALA A 159 -5.45 13.23 -3.78
CA ALA A 159 -4.01 13.13 -3.91
C ALA A 159 -3.44 12.39 -2.71
N LEU A 160 -2.51 11.49 -2.99
CA LEU A 160 -1.78 10.74 -1.98
C LEU A 160 -0.59 11.59 -1.49
N ASN A 161 -0.60 11.93 -0.20
CA ASN A 161 0.45 12.66 0.47
C ASN A 161 1.36 11.71 1.28
N VAL A 162 2.65 12.08 1.38
CA VAL A 162 3.73 11.58 2.26
C VAL A 162 3.55 10.18 2.89
N GLY A 163 4.51 9.27 2.66
CA GLY A 163 4.60 7.99 3.40
C GLY A 163 3.79 6.85 2.81
N ALA A 164 3.24 7.03 1.61
CA ALA A 164 2.46 6.02 0.91
C ALA A 164 3.23 4.79 0.44
N SER A 165 4.55 4.81 0.58
CA SER A 165 5.36 3.62 0.34
C SER A 165 6.35 3.50 1.49
N ASP A 166 6.54 2.27 1.97
CA ASP A 166 7.47 1.96 3.04
C ASP A 166 8.28 0.70 2.70
N SER A 167 9.37 0.47 3.43
CA SER A 167 10.18 -0.73 3.25
C SER A 167 10.67 -1.34 4.56
N PHE A 168 10.64 -2.66 4.62
CA PHE A 168 11.04 -3.45 5.78
C PHE A 168 12.15 -4.42 5.41
N LEU A 169 13.15 -4.55 6.28
CA LEU A 169 14.21 -5.56 6.14
C LEU A 169 13.90 -6.73 7.07
N ILE A 170 13.54 -7.87 6.49
CA ILE A 170 13.17 -9.08 7.23
C ILE A 170 14.03 -10.22 6.68
N ASP A 171 14.81 -10.87 7.55
CA ASP A 171 15.69 -12.00 7.22
C ASP A 171 16.59 -11.79 5.98
N GLY A 172 17.09 -10.56 5.80
CA GLY A 172 17.96 -10.20 4.68
C GLY A 172 17.21 -9.96 3.36
N VAL A 173 15.88 -9.82 3.39
CA VAL A 173 15.07 -9.44 2.24
C VAL A 173 14.43 -8.07 2.52
N ASN A 174 14.58 -7.14 1.58
CA ASN A 174 13.85 -5.87 1.63
C ASN A 174 12.48 -6.07 0.97
N TYR A 175 11.42 -5.82 1.71
CA TYR A 175 10.05 -5.72 1.22
C TYR A 175 9.71 -4.26 1.00
N PHE A 176 9.10 -3.93 -0.13
CA PHE A 176 8.58 -2.61 -0.47
C PHE A 176 7.06 -2.73 -0.55
N VAL A 177 6.37 -1.94 0.25
CA VAL A 177 4.92 -1.81 0.18
C VAL A 177 4.63 -0.47 -0.46
N ASP A 178 3.84 -0.47 -1.53
CA ASP A 178 3.47 0.73 -2.26
C ASP A 178 1.94 0.85 -2.30
N ILE A 179 1.41 1.99 -1.85
CA ILE A 179 -0.01 2.29 -1.93
C ILE A 179 -0.28 2.94 -3.29
N SER A 180 -0.86 2.17 -4.20
CA SER A 180 -1.10 2.57 -5.59
C SER A 180 -2.11 3.72 -5.73
N GLY A 181 -3.07 3.81 -4.82
CA GLY A 181 -4.15 4.80 -4.83
C GLY A 181 -5.54 4.19 -5.07
N PHE A 182 -6.51 5.02 -5.40
CA PHE A 182 -7.90 4.60 -5.57
C PHE A 182 -8.23 4.24 -7.01
N PHE A 183 -8.85 3.07 -7.17
CA PHE A 183 -9.30 2.56 -8.46
C PHE A 183 -10.81 2.72 -8.59
N TYR A 184 -11.24 3.29 -9.71
CA TYR A 184 -12.64 3.46 -10.09
C TYR A 184 -12.85 2.90 -11.50
N ASN A 185 -13.89 2.09 -11.70
CA ASN A 185 -14.14 1.38 -12.97
C ASN A 185 -12.93 0.61 -13.52
N GLY A 186 -12.12 0.03 -12.62
CA GLY A 186 -10.97 -0.80 -12.97
C GLY A 186 -9.68 -0.04 -13.33
N ALA A 187 -9.69 1.29 -13.29
CA ALA A 187 -8.52 2.12 -13.55
C ALA A 187 -8.14 2.96 -12.33
N LEU A 188 -6.85 3.27 -12.18
CA LEU A 188 -6.39 4.26 -11.20
C LEU A 188 -7.05 5.60 -11.53
N ALA A 189 -7.77 6.14 -10.56
CA ALA A 189 -8.48 7.41 -10.71
C ALA A 189 -7.69 8.53 -10.03
N SER A 190 -7.79 9.74 -10.59
CA SER A 190 -7.42 11.00 -9.91
C SER A 190 -8.65 11.82 -9.53
N GLU A 191 -9.79 11.49 -10.15
CA GLU A 191 -11.11 12.01 -9.84
C GLU A 191 -12.15 10.94 -10.10
N PHE A 192 -13.31 11.06 -9.45
CA PHE A 192 -14.51 10.35 -9.87
C PHE A 192 -15.75 11.17 -9.54
N TRP A 193 -16.83 10.81 -10.22
CA TRP A 193 -18.09 11.53 -10.19
C TRP A 193 -19.21 10.64 -9.63
N THR A 194 -20.06 11.21 -8.80
CA THR A 194 -21.21 10.52 -8.20
C THR A 194 -22.49 11.22 -8.64
N LYS A 195 -23.40 10.44 -9.23
CA LYS A 195 -24.73 10.91 -9.59
C LYS A 195 -25.52 11.33 -8.35
N GLU A 196 -26.29 12.41 -8.43
CA GLU A 196 -27.21 12.84 -7.37
C GLU A 196 -28.18 11.75 -6.91
N GLN A 197 -28.44 11.74 -5.61
CA GLN A 197 -29.28 10.74 -4.92
C GLN A 197 -28.75 9.32 -5.12
N ASN A 198 -27.44 9.16 -5.10
CA ASN A 198 -26.78 7.88 -5.29
C ASN A 198 -25.43 7.84 -4.58
N ASP A 199 -24.93 6.63 -4.40
CA ASP A 199 -23.61 6.38 -3.85
C ASP A 199 -22.70 5.88 -4.97
N ASN A 200 -21.41 6.20 -4.85
CA ASN A 200 -20.39 5.64 -5.73
C ASN A 200 -19.15 5.30 -4.93
N ALA A 201 -18.41 4.30 -5.39
CA ALA A 201 -17.29 3.73 -4.65
C ALA A 201 -16.02 3.59 -5.48
N ALA A 202 -14.89 3.78 -4.83
CA ALA A 202 -13.56 3.52 -5.35
C ALA A 202 -12.78 2.60 -4.39
N THR A 203 -11.96 1.71 -4.93
CA THR A 203 -11.18 0.74 -4.12
C THR A 203 -9.76 1.24 -3.94
N LEU A 204 -9.30 1.38 -2.71
CA LEU A 204 -7.90 1.64 -2.42
C LEU A 204 -7.11 0.35 -2.61
N LYS A 205 -6.01 0.41 -3.35
CA LYS A 205 -5.13 -0.74 -3.60
C LYS A 205 -3.69 -0.46 -3.24
N GLY A 206 -2.97 -1.52 -2.93
CA GLY A 206 -1.52 -1.51 -2.77
C GLY A 206 -0.89 -2.73 -3.45
N VAL A 207 0.44 -2.70 -3.56
CA VAL A 207 1.26 -3.78 -4.08
C VAL A 207 2.47 -3.98 -3.18
N ILE A 208 2.89 -5.24 -3.00
CA ILE A 208 4.12 -5.58 -2.28
C ILE A 208 5.10 -6.22 -3.25
N THR A 209 6.36 -5.80 -3.17
CA THR A 209 7.48 -6.40 -3.90
C THR A 209 8.64 -6.65 -2.95
N SER A 210 9.56 -7.56 -3.30
CA SER A 210 10.75 -7.80 -2.47
C SER A 210 12.03 -7.96 -3.28
N ARG A 211 13.16 -7.74 -2.63
CA ARG A 211 14.50 -8.03 -3.17
C ARG A 211 15.47 -8.47 -2.07
N PRO A 212 16.24 -9.56 -2.27
CA PRO A 212 17.24 -9.99 -1.31
C PRO A 212 18.38 -8.96 -1.21
N VAL A 213 18.97 -8.81 -0.02
CA VAL A 213 20.21 -8.04 0.13
C VAL A 213 21.35 -8.84 -0.48
N SER A 214 21.91 -8.33 -1.59
CA SER A 214 23.11 -8.92 -2.17
C SER A 214 24.33 -8.47 -1.34
N VAL A 215 24.85 -9.33 -0.48
CA VAL A 215 26.19 -9.15 0.07
C VAL A 215 27.18 -9.60 -1.01
N PRO A 216 28.13 -8.76 -1.45
CA PRO A 216 29.20 -9.21 -2.35
C PRO A 216 29.87 -10.43 -1.71
N GLU A 217 29.94 -11.55 -2.44
CA GLU A 217 30.58 -12.75 -1.92
C GLU A 217 31.95 -12.38 -1.34
N PRO A 218 32.27 -12.80 -0.12
CA PRO A 218 33.54 -12.44 0.47
C PRO A 218 34.64 -12.94 -0.47
N SER A 219 35.56 -12.05 -0.81
CA SER A 219 36.73 -12.32 -1.66
C SER A 219 37.59 -13.48 -1.16
N THR A 220 37.28 -14.05 0.02
CA THR A 220 37.79 -15.31 0.54
C THR A 220 37.47 -16.51 -0.35
N LEU A 221 36.33 -16.56 -1.07
CA LEU A 221 36.05 -17.64 -2.03
C LEU A 221 36.97 -17.54 -3.26
N ALA A 222 37.18 -16.32 -3.77
CA ALA A 222 38.14 -16.06 -4.84
C ALA A 222 39.57 -16.36 -4.38
N LEU A 223 39.95 -15.96 -3.16
CA LEU A 223 41.26 -16.25 -2.56
C LEU A 223 41.47 -17.74 -2.26
N LEU A 224 40.43 -18.46 -1.84
CA LEU A 224 40.48 -19.91 -1.63
C LEU A 224 40.63 -20.64 -2.96
N GLY A 225 39.90 -20.21 -4.00
CA GLY A 225 40.04 -20.73 -5.36
C GLY A 225 41.45 -20.48 -5.93
N LEU A 226 41.96 -19.26 -5.79
CA LEU A 226 43.33 -18.91 -6.20
C LEU A 226 44.40 -19.64 -5.36
N GLY A 227 44.17 -19.81 -4.06
CA GLY A 227 45.04 -20.55 -3.17
C GLY A 227 45.14 -22.03 -3.55
N LEU A 228 44.01 -22.69 -3.81
CA LEU A 228 43.95 -24.09 -4.25
C LEU A 228 44.59 -24.30 -5.63
N LEU A 229 44.38 -23.38 -6.56
CA LEU A 229 45.08 -23.37 -7.86
C LEU A 229 46.59 -23.23 -7.68
N GLY A 230 47.05 -22.31 -6.83
CA GLY A 230 48.47 -22.12 -6.49
C GLY A 230 49.11 -23.37 -5.88
N PHE A 231 48.41 -24.06 -4.98
CA PHE A 231 48.88 -25.33 -4.40
C PHE A 231 48.91 -26.49 -5.43
N GLY A 232 47.97 -26.52 -6.38
CA GLY A 232 47.94 -27.49 -7.47
C GLY A 232 49.12 -27.35 -8.43
N VAL A 233 49.48 -26.12 -8.80
CA VAL A 233 50.65 -25.81 -9.64
C VAL A 233 51.95 -26.18 -8.93
N ARG A 234 52.07 -25.88 -7.63
CA ARG A 234 53.25 -26.26 -6.81
C ARG A 234 53.47 -27.78 -6.74
N LYS A 235 52.40 -28.58 -6.59
CA LYS A 235 52.49 -30.05 -6.58
C LYS A 235 52.93 -30.63 -7.93
N ARG A 236 52.56 -30.01 -9.05
CA ARG A 236 53.00 -30.44 -10.38
C ARG A 236 54.49 -30.15 -10.61
N MET A 237 54.97 -29.00 -10.16
CA MET A 237 56.39 -28.64 -10.27
C MET A 237 57.29 -29.54 -9.40
N ALA A 238 56.85 -29.92 -8.20
CA ALA A 238 57.61 -30.81 -7.32
C ALA A 238 57.68 -32.29 -7.78
N LYS A 239 56.88 -32.68 -8.78
CA LYS A 239 56.90 -34.03 -9.38
C LYS A 239 57.75 -34.13 -10.65
N ALA A 240 58.18 -32.99 -11.20
CA ALA A 240 58.94 -32.88 -12.44
C ALA A 240 60.43 -32.51 -12.22
N ALA A 241 60.88 -32.50 -10.96
CA ALA A 241 62.26 -32.24 -10.54
C ALA A 241 62.84 -33.47 -9.84
#